data_AF-A0A378CJK9-F1
#
_entry.id   AF-A0A378CJK9-F1
#
_cell.length_a   1.000
_cell.length_b   1.000
_cell.length_c   1.000
_cell.angle_alpha   90.00
_cell.angle_beta   90.00
_cell.angle_gamma   90.00
#
_symmetry.space_group_name_H-M   'P 1'
#
loop_
_entity.id
_entity.type
_entity.pdbx_description
1 polymer ?
#
loop_
_entity_poly.entity_id
_entity_poly.type
_entity_poly.pdbx_seq_one_letter_code
_entity_poly.pdbx_strand_id
1 'polypeptide(L)'
;MSYALTDEVYATTVKEMEGNKKEKYLFYGSAMITFWAIWVLADFLGALVGASFPHIEKYGLDFAMVAAFIAIVVPQIKSQACTVAAVVAAVSGVLLVVLPYSLGIVVASVLGVLAGLCVDLAEERKQMAKTESDMPLVEAMENE
;
A
#
# COMPACT_ATOMS: atom_id res chain seq x y z
N MET A 1 -8.20 -14.70 -18.84
CA MET A 1 -9.20 -14.03 -17.98
C MET A 1 -8.58 -13.30 -16.79
N SER A 2 -7.29 -13.48 -16.46
CA SER A 2 -6.61 -12.78 -15.35
C SER A 2 -6.12 -11.36 -15.69
N TYR A 3 -6.08 -10.98 -16.97
CA TYR A 3 -5.41 -9.74 -17.41
C TYR A 3 -6.11 -8.44 -16.98
N ALA A 4 -7.33 -8.52 -16.47
CA ALA A 4 -8.12 -7.34 -16.14
C ALA A 4 -8.94 -7.53 -14.86
N LEU A 5 -8.42 -8.36 -13.98
CA LEU A 5 -8.91 -8.54 -12.62
C LEU A 5 -8.19 -7.50 -11.76
N THR A 6 -8.62 -6.24 -11.86
CA THR A 6 -8.18 -5.19 -10.94
C THR A 6 -9.08 -5.20 -9.71
N ASP A 7 -8.56 -4.68 -8.61
CA ASP A 7 -9.21 -4.67 -7.30
C ASP A 7 -10.59 -4.01 -7.39
N GLU A 8 -10.71 -2.95 -8.20
CA GLU A 8 -11.94 -2.19 -8.42
C GLU A 8 -12.96 -2.97 -9.25
N VAL A 9 -12.51 -3.67 -10.29
CA VAL A 9 -13.37 -4.53 -11.11
C VAL A 9 -13.83 -5.73 -10.28
N TYR A 10 -12.96 -6.30 -9.44
CA TYR A 10 -13.31 -7.38 -8.53
C TYR A 10 -14.34 -6.94 -7.49
N ALA A 11 -14.10 -5.83 -6.77
CA ALA A 11 -15.02 -5.30 -5.78
C ALA A 11 -16.41 -4.98 -6.36
N THR A 12 -16.46 -4.48 -7.60
CA THR A 12 -17.72 -4.13 -8.27
C THR A 12 -18.47 -5.34 -8.80
N THR A 13 -17.76 -6.43 -9.17
CA THR A 13 -18.37 -7.58 -9.84
C THR A 13 -18.64 -8.76 -8.89
N VAL A 14 -17.94 -8.88 -7.77
CA VAL A 14 -18.06 -10.02 -6.84
C VAL A 14 -19.49 -10.22 -6.33
N LYS A 15 -20.21 -9.14 -6.00
CA LYS A 15 -21.60 -9.20 -5.51
C LYS A 15 -22.59 -9.67 -6.58
N GLU A 16 -22.38 -9.29 -7.84
CA GLU A 16 -23.23 -9.73 -8.96
C GLU A 16 -22.86 -11.14 -9.43
N MET A 17 -21.62 -11.59 -9.17
CA MET A 17 -21.17 -12.96 -9.38
C MET A 17 -21.74 -13.97 -8.38
N GLU A 18 -22.12 -13.54 -7.17
CA GLU A 18 -22.78 -14.40 -6.17
C GLU A 18 -24.25 -14.72 -6.53
N GLY A 19 -24.96 -13.82 -7.22
CA GLY A 19 -26.36 -14.05 -7.64
C GLY A 19 -26.49 -14.98 -8.86
N ASN A 20 -27.49 -15.86 -8.94
CA ASN A 20 -27.59 -16.92 -9.98
C ASN A 20 -28.03 -16.45 -11.39
N LYS A 21 -27.51 -15.33 -11.91
CA LYS A 21 -27.86 -14.79 -13.23
C LYS A 21 -26.95 -15.36 -14.33
N LYS A 22 -27.51 -15.69 -15.50
CA LYS A 22 -26.76 -16.13 -16.70
C LYS A 22 -25.85 -15.05 -17.31
N GLU A 23 -26.00 -13.79 -16.88
CA GLU A 23 -25.32 -12.62 -17.46
C GLU A 23 -24.01 -12.22 -16.76
N LYS A 24 -23.52 -13.01 -15.78
CA LYS A 24 -22.30 -12.72 -15.00
C LYS A 24 -21.09 -12.36 -15.85
N TYR A 25 -20.86 -13.13 -16.92
CA TYR A 25 -19.72 -12.92 -17.81
C TYR A 25 -19.86 -11.64 -18.64
N LEU A 26 -21.09 -11.26 -19.00
CA LEU A 26 -21.34 -10.01 -19.72
C LEU A 26 -21.16 -8.80 -18.81
N PHE A 27 -21.64 -8.88 -17.56
CA PHE A 27 -21.44 -7.82 -16.56
C PHE A 27 -19.96 -7.64 -16.18
N TYR A 28 -19.23 -8.75 -15.98
CA TYR A 28 -17.79 -8.68 -15.76
C TYR A 28 -17.06 -8.08 -16.96
N GLY A 29 -17.40 -8.53 -18.17
CA GLY A 29 -16.82 -8.00 -19.41
C GLY A 29 -17.10 -6.52 -19.61
N SER A 30 -18.31 -6.03 -19.30
CA SER A 30 -18.66 -4.62 -19.43
C SER A 30 -17.95 -3.75 -18.38
N ALA A 31 -17.86 -4.19 -17.12
CA ALA A 31 -17.10 -3.51 -16.08
C ALA A 31 -15.61 -3.38 -16.46
N MET A 32 -15.04 -4.48 -16.96
CA MET A 32 -13.66 -4.57 -17.42
C MET A 32 -13.38 -3.61 -18.59
N ILE A 33 -14.23 -3.64 -19.63
CA ILE A 33 -14.08 -2.78 -20.81
C ILE A 33 -14.26 -1.31 -20.44
N THR A 34 -15.22 -0.99 -19.56
CA THR A 34 -15.47 0.39 -19.12
C THR A 34 -14.27 0.94 -18.38
N PHE A 35 -13.71 0.17 -17.45
CA PHE A 35 -12.52 0.58 -16.69
C PHE A 35 -11.31 0.76 -17.61
N TRP A 36 -11.09 -0.19 -18.52
CA TRP A 36 -10.00 -0.09 -19.50
C TRP A 36 -10.16 1.11 -20.43
N ALA A 37 -11.37 1.38 -20.92
CA ALA A 37 -11.63 2.54 -21.77
C ALA A 37 -11.40 3.87 -21.01
N ILE A 38 -11.88 3.97 -19.77
CA ILE A 38 -11.63 5.14 -18.91
C ILE A 38 -10.14 5.34 -18.68
N TRP A 39 -9.40 4.26 -18.42
CA TRP A 39 -7.97 4.33 -18.22
C TRP A 39 -7.25 4.83 -19.47
N VAL A 40 -7.51 4.23 -20.64
CA VAL A 40 -6.90 4.67 -21.91
C VAL A 40 -7.26 6.12 -22.23
N LEU A 41 -8.50 6.55 -21.98
CA LEU A 41 -8.93 7.93 -22.18
C LEU A 41 -8.22 8.90 -21.22
N ALA A 42 -8.07 8.53 -19.95
CA ALA A 42 -7.37 9.33 -18.95
C ALA A 42 -5.88 9.49 -19.32
N ASP A 43 -5.22 8.41 -19.73
CA ASP A 43 -3.83 8.44 -20.18
C ASP A 43 -3.66 9.29 -21.45
N PHE A 44 -4.58 9.13 -22.41
CA PHE A 44 -4.57 9.93 -23.65
C PHE A 44 -4.80 11.43 -23.36
N LEU A 45 -5.77 11.76 -22.51
CA LEU A 45 -6.01 13.14 -22.07
C LEU A 45 -4.81 13.70 -21.32
N GLY A 46 -4.21 12.92 -20.42
CA GLY A 46 -3.00 13.28 -19.69
C GLY A 46 -1.83 13.55 -20.63
N ALA A 47 -1.63 12.71 -21.64
CA ALA A 47 -0.60 12.88 -22.66
C ALA A 47 -0.86 14.12 -23.54
N LEU A 48 -2.11 14.36 -23.94
CA LEU A 48 -2.48 15.51 -24.77
C LEU A 48 -2.32 16.84 -24.03
N VAL A 49 -2.74 16.89 -22.77
CA VAL A 49 -2.51 18.04 -21.89
C VAL A 49 -1.01 18.20 -21.64
N GLY A 50 -0.30 17.12 -21.37
CA GLY A 50 1.15 17.09 -21.18
C GLY A 50 1.94 17.64 -22.37
N ALA A 51 1.54 17.29 -23.59
CA ALA A 51 2.18 17.75 -24.83
C ALA A 51 1.87 19.21 -25.19
N SER A 52 0.76 19.76 -24.68
CA SER A 52 0.31 21.13 -25.00
C SER A 52 1.04 22.21 -24.19
N PHE A 53 1.74 21.86 -23.11
CA PHE A 53 2.50 22.81 -22.28
C PHE A 53 4.00 22.58 -22.40
N PRO A 54 4.75 23.48 -23.07
CA PRO A 54 6.21 23.45 -23.05
C PRO A 54 6.72 23.69 -21.61
N HIS A 55 7.61 22.83 -21.12
CA HIS A 55 8.23 22.91 -19.78
C HIS A 55 7.34 22.57 -18.57
N ILE A 56 6.36 21.66 -18.72
CA ILE A 56 5.55 21.13 -17.59
C ILE A 56 6.42 20.60 -16.41
N GLU A 57 7.58 20.06 -16.73
CA GLU A 57 8.60 19.55 -15.80
C GLU A 57 9.01 20.60 -14.75
N LYS A 58 8.98 21.90 -15.09
CA LYS A 58 9.29 23.00 -14.14
C LYS A 58 8.20 23.25 -13.09
N TYR A 59 7.00 22.72 -13.29
CA TYR A 59 5.89 22.86 -12.36
C TYR A 59 5.87 21.77 -11.28
N GLY A 60 6.90 20.91 -11.22
CA GLY A 60 7.01 19.85 -10.21
C GLY A 60 6.10 18.65 -10.49
N LEU A 61 5.65 18.48 -11.74
CA LEU A 61 4.80 17.35 -12.12
C LEU A 61 5.49 16.00 -11.91
N ASP A 62 6.82 15.94 -12.06
CA ASP A 62 7.62 14.74 -11.77
C ASP A 62 7.57 14.34 -10.28
N PHE A 63 7.39 15.33 -9.40
CA PHE A 63 7.21 15.09 -7.97
C PHE A 63 5.75 14.74 -7.62
N ALA A 64 4.78 15.12 -8.45
CA ALA A 64 3.36 14.90 -8.16
C ALA A 64 3.02 13.41 -7.97
N MET A 65 3.62 12.52 -8.77
CA MET A 65 3.45 11.07 -8.62
C MET A 65 3.98 10.59 -7.26
N VAL A 66 5.21 10.98 -6.91
CA VAL A 66 5.84 10.60 -5.63
C VAL A 66 5.04 11.15 -4.45
N ALA A 67 4.58 12.40 -4.52
CA ALA A 67 3.75 13.04 -3.51
C ALA A 67 2.41 12.34 -3.33
N ALA A 68 1.75 11.93 -4.42
CA ALA A 68 0.50 11.17 -4.37
C ALA A 68 0.70 9.81 -3.68
N PHE A 69 1.79 9.08 -3.98
CA PHE A 69 2.12 7.85 -3.27
C PHE A 69 2.34 8.08 -1.77
N ILE A 70 3.09 9.12 -1.40
CA ILE A 70 3.29 9.46 0.01
C ILE A 70 1.95 9.79 0.68
N ALA A 71 1.08 10.57 0.03
CA ALA A 71 -0.23 10.92 0.55
C ALA A 71 -1.14 9.70 0.79
N ILE A 72 -0.99 8.64 -0.01
CA ILE A 72 -1.71 7.37 0.16
C ILE A 72 -1.08 6.50 1.26
N VAL A 73 0.25 6.45 1.35
CA VAL A 73 0.97 5.56 2.27
C VAL A 73 1.00 6.10 3.70
N VAL A 74 1.24 7.40 3.90
CA VAL A 74 1.34 8.03 5.22
C VAL A 74 0.14 7.73 6.13
N PRO A 75 -1.14 7.88 5.70
CA PRO A 75 -2.28 7.57 6.56
C PRO A 75 -2.46 6.07 6.86
N GLN A 76 -1.76 5.18 6.16
CA GLN A 76 -1.76 3.74 6.44
C GLN A 76 -0.79 3.37 7.56
N ILE A 77 0.13 4.26 7.96
CA ILE A 77 1.10 4.04 9.04
C ILE A 77 0.38 4.21 10.39
N LYS A 78 -0.10 3.11 10.96
CA LYS A 78 -0.88 3.12 12.21
C LYS A 78 -0.12 2.63 13.45
N SER A 79 1.02 1.96 13.28
CA SER A 79 1.80 1.37 14.39
C SER A 79 3.20 1.98 14.50
N GLN A 80 3.81 1.85 15.68
CA GLN A 80 5.20 2.23 15.89
C GLN A 80 6.13 1.37 15.01
N ALA A 81 5.85 0.07 14.89
CA ALA A 81 6.56 -0.83 13.97
C ALA A 81 6.55 -0.32 12.51
N CYS A 82 5.39 0.09 11.97
CA CYS A 82 5.31 0.67 10.63
C CYS A 82 6.08 1.99 10.50
N THR A 83 6.08 2.82 11.55
CA THR A 83 6.83 4.08 11.55
C THR A 83 8.33 3.83 11.51
N VAL A 84 8.82 2.90 12.33
CA VAL A 84 10.24 2.50 12.33
C VAL A 84 10.62 1.91 10.99
N ALA A 85 9.80 1.03 10.42
CA ALA A 85 10.01 0.46 9.10
C ALA A 85 10.16 1.54 8.03
N ALA A 86 9.25 2.51 8.01
CA ALA A 86 9.26 3.62 7.05
C ALA A 86 10.50 4.50 7.19
N VAL A 87 10.89 4.86 8.42
CA VAL A 87 12.09 5.69 8.67
C VAL A 87 13.36 4.94 8.27
N VAL A 88 13.48 3.66 8.64
CA VAL A 88 14.65 2.85 8.28
C VAL A 88 14.75 2.67 6.76
N ALA A 89 13.64 2.39 6.08
CA ALA A 89 13.60 2.31 4.62
C ALA A 89 13.97 3.65 3.96
N ALA A 90 13.46 4.77 4.45
CA ALA A 90 13.75 6.09 3.90
C ALA A 90 15.24 6.45 4.07
N VAL A 91 15.80 6.27 5.27
CA VAL A 91 17.20 6.58 5.54
C VAL A 91 18.14 5.67 4.75
N SER A 92 17.89 4.36 4.77
CA SER A 92 18.69 3.40 4.01
C SER A 92 18.59 3.67 2.50
N GLY A 93 17.41 4.00 1.97
CA GLY A 93 17.23 4.35 0.57
C GLY A 93 18.06 5.56 0.12
N VAL A 94 18.14 6.59 0.97
CA VAL A 94 18.99 7.77 0.69
C VAL A 94 20.48 7.42 0.75
N LEU A 95 20.90 6.61 1.73
CA LEU A 95 22.30 6.22 1.89
C LEU A 95 22.78 5.26 0.79
N LEU A 96 21.92 4.36 0.34
CA LEU A 96 22.23 3.33 -0.66
C LEU A 96 21.95 3.79 -2.11
N VAL A 97 21.65 5.08 -2.34
CA VAL A 97 21.38 5.63 -3.68
C VAL A 97 22.55 5.47 -4.66
N VAL A 98 23.76 5.24 -4.13
CA VAL A 98 25.01 5.09 -4.90
C VAL A 98 25.09 3.73 -5.59
N LEU A 99 24.25 2.75 -5.23
CA LEU A 99 24.26 1.44 -5.89
C LEU A 99 23.69 1.50 -7.32
N PRO A 100 24.33 0.83 -8.30
CA PRO A 100 23.80 0.73 -9.66
C PRO A 100 22.51 -0.11 -9.70
N TYR A 101 21.71 0.05 -10.75
CA TYR A 101 20.47 -0.71 -11.01
C TYR A 101 19.35 -0.57 -9.97
N SER A 102 19.29 0.55 -9.23
CA SER A 102 18.26 0.77 -8.19
C SER A 102 18.24 -0.28 -7.08
N LEU A 103 19.31 -1.07 -6.94
CA LEU A 103 19.49 -2.06 -5.87
C LEU A 103 19.38 -1.43 -4.49
N GLY A 104 19.76 -0.16 -4.36
CA GLY A 104 19.63 0.59 -3.10
C GLY A 104 18.20 0.63 -2.57
N ILE A 105 17.19 0.78 -3.44
CA ILE A 105 15.77 0.79 -3.04
C ILE A 105 15.33 -0.60 -2.59
N VAL A 106 15.80 -1.66 -3.25
CA VAL A 106 15.49 -3.05 -2.88
C VAL A 106 16.09 -3.40 -1.53
N VAL A 107 17.36 -3.04 -1.29
CA VAL A 107 18.00 -3.27 0.00
C VAL A 107 17.32 -2.45 1.10
N ALA A 108 16.98 -1.19 0.81
CA ALA A 108 16.29 -0.32 1.74
C ALA A 108 14.91 -0.85 2.16
N SER A 109 14.13 -1.39 1.22
CA SER A 109 12.83 -1.98 1.52
C SER A 109 12.96 -3.22 2.41
N VAL A 110 13.94 -4.09 2.13
CA VAL A 110 14.23 -5.26 2.97
C VAL A 110 14.64 -4.84 4.38
N LEU A 111 15.55 -3.87 4.51
CA LEU A 111 15.98 -3.37 5.82
C LEU A 111 14.84 -2.73 6.61
N GLY A 112 13.99 -1.94 5.95
CA GLY A 112 12.80 -1.35 6.57
C GLY A 112 11.83 -2.41 7.10
N VAL A 113 11.51 -3.42 6.28
CA VAL A 113 10.62 -4.52 6.69
C VAL A 113 11.20 -5.30 7.87
N LEU A 114 12.51 -5.63 7.84
CA LEU A 114 13.16 -6.34 8.93
C LEU A 114 13.13 -5.53 10.23
N ALA A 115 13.43 -4.23 10.17
CA ALA A 115 13.39 -3.36 11.34
C ALA A 115 11.96 -3.24 11.91
N GLY A 116 10.96 -3.08 11.05
CA GLY A 116 9.55 -3.06 11.44
C GLY A 116 9.14 -4.35 12.15
N LEU A 117 9.47 -5.50 11.55
CA LEU A 117 9.15 -6.81 12.10
C LEU A 117 9.81 -7.04 13.46
N CYS A 118 11.06 -6.63 13.65
CA CYS A 118 11.73 -6.74 14.93
C CYS A 118 11.04 -5.92 16.03
N VAL A 119 10.54 -4.72 15.70
CA VAL A 119 9.80 -3.87 16.64
C VAL A 119 8.44 -4.48 16.98
N ASP A 120 7.73 -4.99 15.98
CA ASP A 120 6.42 -5.63 16.14
C ASP A 120 6.51 -6.83 17.08
N LEU A 121 7.49 -7.72 16.84
CA LEU A 121 7.76 -8.88 17.70
C LEU A 121 8.18 -8.48 19.12
N ALA A 122 8.87 -7.35 19.29
CA ALA A 122 9.26 -6.86 20.61
C ALA A 122 8.06 -6.28 21.37
N GLU A 123 7.11 -5.64 20.68
CA GLU A 123 5.86 -5.17 21.26
C GLU A 123 4.96 -6.34 21.70
N GLU A 124 4.81 -7.36 20.86
CA GLU A 124 4.06 -8.58 21.21
C GLU A 124 4.63 -9.28 22.45
N ARG A 125 5.97 -9.41 22.55
CA ARG A 125 6.64 -9.99 23.72
C ARG A 125 6.38 -9.20 25.00
N LYS A 126 6.39 -7.87 24.92
CA LYS A 126 6.10 -7.01 26.09
C LYS A 126 4.65 -7.15 26.54
N GLN A 127 3.71 -7.27 25.60
CA GLN A 127 2.29 -7.45 25.92
C GLN A 127 2.06 -8.79 26.61
N MET A 128 2.62 -9.89 26.10
CA MET A 128 2.52 -11.21 26.73
C MET A 128 3.08 -11.22 28.15
N ALA A 129 4.27 -10.64 28.36
CA ALA A 129 4.89 -10.58 29.69
C ALA A 129 4.05 -9.76 30.70
N LYS A 130 3.36 -8.71 30.22
CA LYS A 130 2.45 -7.92 31.06
C LYS A 130 1.19 -8.71 31.42
N THR A 131 0.57 -9.37 30.45
CA THR A 131 -0.62 -10.21 30.68
C THR A 131 -0.34 -11.35 31.66
N GLU A 132 0.82 -12.00 31.55
CA GLU A 132 1.26 -13.05 32.48
C GLU A 132 1.50 -12.50 33.89
N SER A 133 2.07 -11.29 34.02
CA SER A 133 2.28 -10.63 35.31
C SER A 133 1.00 -10.15 35.99
N ASP A 134 -0.02 -9.76 35.21
CA ASP A 134 -1.29 -9.22 35.74
C ASP A 134 -2.25 -10.34 36.20
N MET A 135 -2.16 -11.54 35.60
CA MET A 135 -2.98 -12.72 35.95
C MET A 135 -2.99 -13.11 37.45
N PRO A 136 -1.83 -13.27 38.11
CA PRO A 136 -1.79 -13.64 39.53
C PRO A 136 -2.31 -12.55 40.47
N LEU A 137 -2.32 -11.27 40.05
CA LEU A 137 -2.92 -10.18 40.83
C LEU A 137 -4.45 -10.15 40.70
N VAL A 138 -4.96 -10.41 39.49
CA VAL A 138 -6.41 -10.49 39.25
C VAL A 138 -7.02 -11.69 39.99
N GLU A 139 -6.37 -12.86 39.93
CA GLU A 139 -6.81 -14.04 40.69
C GLU A 139 -6.74 -13.83 42.22
N ALA A 140 -5.77 -13.06 42.71
CA ALA A 140 -5.69 -12.73 44.14
C ALA A 140 -6.84 -11.78 44.58
N MET A 141 -7.29 -10.87 43.70
CA MET A 141 -8.38 -9.94 43.97
C MET A 141 -9.79 -10.56 43.82
N GLU A 142 -9.96 -11.60 43.00
CA GLU A 142 -11.24 -12.33 42.86
C GLU A 142 -11.50 -13.31 44.02
N ASN A 143 -10.46 -13.68 44.78
CA ASN A 143 -10.54 -14.65 45.88
C ASN A 143 -10.71 -14.01 47.28
N GLU A 144 -10.83 -12.67 47.36
CA GLU A 144 -11.15 -11.89 48.57
C GLU A 144 -12.62 -11.42 48.57
#